data_AF-A0A8T3V2X2-F1
#
_entry.id   AF-A0A8T3V2X2-F1
#
_cell.length_a   1.000
_cell.length_b   1.000
_cell.length_c   1.000
_cell.angle_alpha   90.00
_cell.angle_beta   90.00
_cell.angle_gamma   90.00
#
_symmetry.space_group_name_H-M   'P 1'
#
loop_
_entity.id
_entity.type
_entity.pdbx_description
1 polymer ?
#
loop_
_entity_poly.entity_id
_entity_poly.type
_entity_poly.pdbx_seq_one_letter_code
_entity_poly.pdbx_strand_id
1 'polypeptide(L)'
;MVNRSIVNALSVSRILFGFFFLIAVILDYNIAWLIIIFALAILSDIMDGYLAKKHDLIVDNGSKIDVICDFLFIILSTSAIVLIDLAPAWFLLVIILKLVEFFVTSGKGALKYDRFGTFVAYMFYAFPIVAMLINSKNITLVLTIIITICAITSSLLRIKNTRELND
;
A
#
# COMPACT_ATOMS: atom_id res chain seq x y z
N MET A 1 -16.46 -13.06 -22.11
CA MET A 1 -16.42 -13.36 -20.67
C MET A 1 -14.99 -13.10 -20.19
N VAL A 2 -14.70 -11.90 -19.68
CA VAL A 2 -13.41 -11.65 -19.02
C VAL A 2 -13.47 -12.38 -17.68
N ASN A 3 -12.61 -13.37 -17.54
CA ASN A 3 -12.66 -14.34 -16.46
C ASN A 3 -12.17 -13.67 -15.17
N ARG A 4 -12.81 -13.96 -14.02
CA ARG A 4 -12.39 -13.44 -12.68
C ARG A 4 -10.90 -13.67 -12.39
N SER A 5 -10.30 -14.65 -13.06
CA SER A 5 -8.88 -14.97 -13.04
C SER A 5 -7.96 -13.83 -13.47
N ILE A 6 -8.40 -12.93 -14.36
CA ILE A 6 -7.54 -11.84 -14.86
C ILE A 6 -7.39 -10.75 -13.79
N VAL A 7 -8.48 -10.35 -13.14
CA VAL A 7 -8.45 -9.37 -12.04
C VAL A 7 -7.63 -9.91 -10.86
N ASN A 8 -7.86 -11.17 -10.48
CA ASN A 8 -7.06 -11.81 -9.42
C ASN A 8 -5.59 -12.01 -9.79
N ALA A 9 -5.27 -12.34 -11.06
CA ALA A 9 -3.88 -12.51 -11.48
C ALA A 9 -3.07 -11.21 -11.37
N LEU A 10 -3.77 -10.07 -11.47
CA LEU A 10 -3.19 -8.74 -11.39
C LEU A 10 -3.02 -8.24 -9.96
N SER A 11 -3.98 -8.50 -9.07
CA SER A 11 -3.72 -8.30 -7.64
C SER A 11 -2.53 -9.17 -7.17
N VAL A 12 -2.42 -10.40 -7.70
CA VAL A 12 -1.27 -11.29 -7.42
C VAL A 12 0.04 -10.76 -8.03
N SER A 13 0.00 -10.04 -9.14
CA SER A 13 1.22 -9.45 -9.74
C SER A 13 1.86 -8.43 -8.80
N ARG A 14 1.07 -7.64 -8.04
CA ARG A 14 1.58 -6.73 -7.00
C ARG A 14 2.33 -7.45 -5.88
N ILE A 15 1.86 -8.63 -5.47
CA ILE A 15 2.57 -9.46 -4.49
C ILE A 15 3.91 -9.92 -5.07
N LEU A 16 3.93 -10.35 -6.33
CA LEU A 16 5.17 -10.74 -7.03
C LEU A 16 6.15 -9.56 -7.11
N PHE A 17 5.69 -8.38 -7.49
CA PHE A 17 6.54 -7.18 -7.53
C PHE A 17 7.08 -6.81 -6.15
N GLY A 18 6.28 -6.95 -5.09
CA GLY A 18 6.74 -6.75 -3.71
C GLY A 18 7.85 -7.72 -3.31
N PHE A 19 7.73 -8.98 -3.74
CA PHE A 19 8.75 -10.00 -3.52
C PHE A 19 10.04 -9.72 -4.32
N PHE A 20 9.92 -9.35 -5.59
CA PHE A 20 11.07 -8.94 -6.42
C PHE A 20 11.76 -7.70 -5.85
N PHE A 21 10.99 -6.70 -5.39
CA PHE A 21 11.53 -5.51 -4.75
C PHE A 21 12.30 -5.90 -3.48
N LEU A 22 11.73 -6.74 -2.63
CA LEU A 22 12.39 -7.22 -1.42
C LEU A 22 13.72 -7.91 -1.72
N ILE A 23 13.74 -8.82 -2.70
CA ILE A 23 14.98 -9.52 -3.10
C ILE A 23 16.00 -8.53 -3.66
N ALA A 24 15.56 -7.61 -4.53
CA ALA A 24 16.44 -6.62 -5.14
C ALA A 24 17.12 -5.72 -4.09
N VAL A 25 16.38 -5.31 -3.06
CA VAL A 25 16.93 -4.52 -1.94
C VAL A 25 17.93 -5.36 -1.13
N ILE A 26 17.59 -6.60 -0.79
CA ILE A 26 18.47 -7.47 0.03
C ILE A 26 19.77 -7.83 -0.72
N LEU A 27 19.68 -8.04 -2.03
CA LEU A 27 20.83 -8.34 -2.88
C LEU A 27 21.60 -7.08 -3.32
N ASP A 28 21.28 -5.91 -2.77
CA ASP A 28 21.92 -4.63 -3.05
C ASP A 28 21.96 -4.28 -4.56
N TYR A 29 20.85 -4.54 -5.25
CA TYR A 29 20.72 -4.15 -6.65
C TYR A 29 20.72 -2.63 -6.79
N ASN A 30 21.24 -2.16 -7.93
CA ASN A 30 21.25 -0.74 -8.26
C ASN A 30 19.83 -0.15 -8.21
N ILE A 31 19.72 1.08 -7.69
CA ILE A 31 18.46 1.81 -7.56
C ILE A 31 17.65 1.91 -8.86
N ALA A 32 18.33 1.90 -10.02
CA ALA A 32 17.67 1.84 -11.32
C ALA A 32 16.74 0.62 -11.46
N TRP A 33 17.17 -0.55 -10.97
CA TRP A 33 16.34 -1.76 -10.97
C TRP A 33 15.15 -1.64 -10.02
N LEU A 34 15.34 -1.04 -8.85
CA LEU A 34 14.26 -0.79 -7.89
C LEU A 34 13.20 0.12 -8.49
N ILE A 35 13.60 1.19 -9.18
CA ILE A 35 12.70 2.09 -9.90
C ILE A 35 11.95 1.34 -11.00
N ILE A 36 12.63 0.49 -11.78
CA ILE A 36 11.99 -0.30 -12.84
C ILE A 36 10.94 -1.25 -12.25
N ILE A 37 11.25 -1.99 -11.19
CA ILE A 37 10.30 -2.90 -10.53
C ILE A 37 9.09 -2.11 -10.01
N PHE A 38 9.33 -0.96 -9.38
CA PHE A 38 8.26 -0.10 -8.87
C PHE A 38 7.41 0.51 -9.99
N ALA A 39 8.03 0.93 -11.09
CA ALA A 39 7.33 1.45 -12.27
C ALA A 39 6.47 0.38 -12.94
N LEU A 40 6.97 -0.87 -13.04
CA LEU A 40 6.20 -2.00 -13.53
C LEU A 40 5.00 -2.32 -12.62
N ALA A 41 5.15 -2.21 -11.31
CA ALA A 41 4.06 -2.38 -10.36
C ALA A 41 2.94 -1.35 -10.57
N ILE A 42 3.28 -0.07 -10.74
CA ILE A 42 2.31 0.99 -11.03
C ILE A 42 1.67 0.80 -12.41
N LEU A 43 2.48 0.46 -13.42
CA LEU A 43 1.98 0.26 -14.78
C LEU A 43 0.98 -0.89 -14.85
N SER A 44 1.24 -1.96 -14.09
CA SER A 44 0.30 -3.09 -13.95
C SER A 44 -1.07 -2.60 -13.48
N ASP A 45 -1.12 -1.75 -12.45
CA ASP A 45 -2.37 -1.21 -11.88
C ASP A 45 -3.14 -0.31 -12.89
N ILE A 46 -2.42 0.49 -13.69
CA ILE A 46 -3.04 1.34 -14.72
C ILE A 46 -3.63 0.51 -15.86
N MET A 47 -2.93 -0.55 -16.27
CA MET A 47 -3.42 -1.46 -17.31
C MET A 47 -4.72 -2.17 -16.88
N ASP A 48 -4.87 -2.45 -15.58
CA ASP A 48 -6.06 -3.09 -15.00
C ASP A 48 -7.29 -2.18 -15.07
N GLY A 49 -7.11 -0.91 -14.70
CA GLY A 49 -8.17 0.10 -14.77
C GLY A 49 -8.66 0.33 -16.20
N TYR A 50 -7.77 0.21 -17.19
CA TYR A 50 -8.14 0.32 -18.60
C TYR A 50 -8.90 -0.91 -19.11
N LEU A 51 -8.48 -2.13 -18.75
CA LEU A 51 -9.19 -3.36 -19.11
C LEU A 51 -10.57 -3.46 -18.43
N ALA A 52 -10.68 -3.05 -17.16
CA ALA A 52 -11.94 -3.09 -16.42
C ALA A 52 -12.99 -2.12 -17.01
N LYS A 53 -12.59 -0.89 -17.34
CA LYS A 53 -13.48 0.13 -17.95
C LYS A 53 -13.97 -0.26 -19.34
N LYS A 54 -13.16 -1.00 -20.12
CA LYS A 54 -13.54 -1.40 -21.49
C LYS A 54 -14.57 -2.53 -21.52
N HIS A 55 -14.81 -3.21 -20.40
CA HIS A 55 -15.64 -4.42 -20.36
C HIS A 55 -16.90 -4.31 -19.48
N ASP A 56 -17.26 -3.13 -18.96
CA ASP A 56 -18.47 -2.88 -18.15
C ASP A 56 -18.71 -3.91 -17.03
N LEU A 57 -17.62 -4.43 -16.45
CA LEU A 57 -17.71 -5.37 -15.35
C LEU A 57 -17.80 -4.57 -14.05
N ILE A 58 -19.02 -4.49 -13.51
CA ILE A 58 -19.27 -3.98 -12.16
C ILE A 58 -18.71 -5.02 -11.18
N VAL A 59 -17.47 -4.81 -10.72
CA VAL A 59 -16.76 -5.73 -9.83
C VAL A 59 -16.99 -5.34 -8.36
N ASP A 60 -18.13 -5.69 -7.78
CA ASP A 60 -18.46 -5.36 -6.37
C ASP A 60 -17.60 -6.09 -5.32
N ASN A 61 -16.96 -7.22 -5.68
CA ASN A 61 -16.14 -8.03 -4.77
C ASN A 61 -14.62 -7.99 -5.03
N GLY A 62 -14.16 -7.29 -6.08
CA GLY A 62 -12.76 -7.23 -6.49
C GLY A 62 -11.92 -6.26 -5.65
N SER A 63 -12.55 -5.20 -5.12
CA SER A 63 -11.82 -4.16 -4.40
C SER A 63 -11.19 -4.64 -3.09
N LYS A 64 -11.75 -5.67 -2.43
CA LYS A 64 -11.18 -6.20 -1.18
C LYS A 64 -9.88 -6.96 -1.43
N ILE A 65 -9.82 -7.79 -2.46
CA ILE A 65 -8.61 -8.56 -2.81
C ILE A 65 -7.51 -7.61 -3.28
N ASP A 66 -7.86 -6.60 -4.08
CA ASP A 66 -6.92 -5.56 -4.49
C ASP A 66 -6.30 -4.84 -3.30
N VAL A 67 -7.13 -4.39 -2.36
CA VAL A 67 -6.64 -3.72 -1.14
C VAL A 67 -5.72 -4.63 -0.33
N ILE A 68 -6.05 -5.92 -0.18
CA ILE A 68 -5.16 -6.88 0.50
C ILE A 68 -3.80 -6.96 -0.20
N CYS A 69 -3.80 -7.05 -1.54
CA CYS A 69 -2.57 -7.17 -2.30
C CYS A 69 -1.72 -5.90 -2.25
N ASP A 70 -2.33 -4.72 -2.24
CA ASP A 70 -1.62 -3.45 -2.03
C ASP A 70 -0.94 -3.39 -0.67
N PHE A 71 -1.64 -3.82 0.38
CA PHE A 71 -1.06 -3.85 1.72
C PHE A 71 0.06 -4.88 1.85
N LEU A 72 -0.07 -6.04 1.21
CA LEU A 72 1.02 -7.03 1.16
C LEU A 72 2.25 -6.45 0.46
N PHE A 73 2.08 -5.73 -0.65
CA PHE A 73 3.17 -5.03 -1.31
C PHE A 73 3.85 -4.01 -0.37
N ILE A 74 3.08 -3.18 0.32
CA ILE A 74 3.59 -2.20 1.28
C ILE A 74 4.38 -2.88 2.41
N ILE A 75 3.85 -3.98 2.95
CA ILE A 75 4.51 -4.73 4.03
C ILE A 75 5.82 -5.34 3.53
N LEU A 76 5.83 -6.01 2.37
CA LEU A 76 7.02 -6.63 1.80
C LEU A 76 8.11 -5.60 1.49
N SER A 77 7.75 -4.52 0.80
CA SER A 77 8.70 -3.46 0.41
C SER A 77 9.24 -2.70 1.62
N THR A 78 8.41 -2.41 2.63
CA THR A 78 8.87 -1.78 3.87
C THR A 78 9.74 -2.74 4.69
N SER A 79 9.41 -4.02 4.73
CA SER A 79 10.22 -5.05 5.40
C SER A 79 11.64 -5.10 4.83
N ALA A 80 11.78 -5.00 3.51
CA ALA A 80 13.08 -4.97 2.85
C ALA A 80 13.98 -3.84 3.37
N ILE A 81 13.40 -2.67 3.60
CA ILE A 81 14.10 -1.45 4.04
C ILE A 81 14.42 -1.50 5.54
N VAL A 82 13.57 -2.16 6.33
CA VAL A 82 13.85 -2.47 7.73
C VAL A 82 15.00 -3.48 7.85
N LEU A 83 15.07 -4.47 6.97
CA LEU A 83 16.14 -5.48 6.98
C LEU A 83 17.53 -4.88 6.70
N ILE A 84 17.61 -3.84 5.89
CA ILE A 84 18.85 -3.08 5.64
C ILE A 84 19.07 -1.93 6.64
N ASP A 85 18.29 -1.88 7.74
CA ASP A 85 18.39 -0.88 8.83
C ASP A 85 18.20 0.59 8.37
N LEU A 86 17.52 0.80 7.25
CA LEU A 86 17.23 2.14 6.72
C LEU A 86 15.94 2.72 7.32
N ALA A 87 15.01 1.87 7.73
CA ALA A 87 13.79 2.25 8.45
C ALA A 87 13.67 1.46 9.77
N PRO A 88 13.09 2.04 10.83
CA PRO A 88 12.96 1.35 12.09
C PRO A 88 11.83 0.30 12.08
N ALA A 89 12.06 -0.83 12.74
CA ALA A 89 11.11 -1.96 12.77
C ALA A 89 9.73 -1.61 13.36
N TRP A 90 9.64 -0.62 14.25
CA TRP A 90 8.36 -0.17 14.81
C TRP A 90 7.43 0.42 13.74
N PHE A 91 7.96 0.96 12.63
CA PHE A 91 7.14 1.53 11.57
C PHE A 91 6.30 0.46 10.85
N LEU A 92 6.85 -0.74 10.71
CA LEU A 92 6.14 -1.92 10.19
C LEU A 92 4.92 -2.25 11.05
N LEU A 93 5.04 -2.13 12.37
CA LEU A 93 3.94 -2.35 13.30
C LEU A 93 2.83 -1.30 13.11
N VAL A 94 3.18 -0.04 12.85
CA VAL A 94 2.21 1.03 12.53
C VAL A 94 1.42 0.70 11.26
N ILE A 95 2.09 0.21 10.20
CA ILE A 95 1.44 -0.19 8.95
C ILE A 95 0.43 -1.32 9.21
N ILE A 96 0.83 -2.34 9.97
CA ILE A 96 -0.04 -3.48 10.30
C ILE A 96 -1.23 -3.04 11.15
N LEU A 97 -1.04 -2.16 12.13
CA LEU A 97 -2.15 -1.63 12.92
C LEU A 97 -3.14 -0.85 12.05
N LYS A 98 -2.63 -0.03 11.12
CA LYS A 98 -3.48 0.74 10.20
C LYS A 98 -4.27 -0.18 9.26
N LEU A 99 -3.66 -1.28 8.83
CA LEU A 99 -4.33 -2.34 8.06
C LEU A 99 -5.51 -2.94 8.84
N VAL A 100 -5.26 -3.37 10.08
CA VAL A 100 -6.29 -3.97 10.93
C VAL A 100 -7.44 -2.97 11.16
N GLU A 101 -7.12 -1.71 11.47
CA GLU A 101 -8.11 -0.64 11.60
C GLU A 101 -8.93 -0.46 10.30
N PHE A 102 -8.27 -0.48 9.14
CA PHE A 102 -8.94 -0.37 7.86
C PHE A 102 -9.99 -1.47 7.67
N PHE A 103 -9.62 -2.72 7.94
CA PHE A 103 -10.50 -3.88 7.84
C PHE A 103 -11.65 -3.87 8.85
N VAL A 104 -11.37 -3.53 10.11
CA VAL A 104 -12.38 -3.50 11.18
C VAL A 104 -13.44 -2.44 10.90
N THR A 105 -13.04 -1.22 10.57
CA THR A 105 -14.01 -0.14 10.29
C THR A 105 -14.72 -0.32 8.95
N SER A 106 -14.13 -1.05 8.00
CA SER A 106 -14.82 -1.42 6.74
C SER A 106 -15.78 -2.62 6.91
N GLY A 107 -15.95 -3.16 8.12
CA GLY A 107 -16.73 -4.38 8.38
C GLY A 107 -18.26 -4.22 8.39
N LYS A 108 -18.89 -4.60 7.25
CA LYS A 108 -20.29 -5.05 6.95
C LYS A 108 -20.92 -4.39 5.70
N GLY A 109 -20.24 -3.46 5.04
CA GLY A 109 -20.73 -2.78 3.83
C GLY A 109 -19.64 -2.49 2.79
N ALA A 110 -19.90 -1.53 1.91
CA ALA A 110 -18.94 -1.04 0.91
C ALA A 110 -17.73 -0.38 1.59
N LEU A 111 -16.54 -0.47 0.98
CA LEU A 111 -15.32 0.17 1.47
C LEU A 111 -15.54 1.68 1.60
N LYS A 112 -15.57 2.20 2.84
CA LYS A 112 -15.76 3.61 3.10
C LYS A 112 -14.40 4.32 3.00
N TYR A 113 -14.14 4.89 1.83
CA TYR A 113 -12.92 5.66 1.56
C TYR A 113 -13.08 7.10 2.05
N ASP A 114 -12.32 7.46 3.07
CA ASP A 114 -12.15 8.85 3.47
C ASP A 114 -10.99 9.46 2.67
N ARG A 115 -11.17 10.66 2.09
CA ARG A 115 -10.14 11.32 1.26
C ARG A 115 -8.77 11.38 1.95
N PHE A 116 -8.76 11.64 3.26
CA PHE A 116 -7.52 11.74 4.03
C PHE A 116 -6.88 10.38 4.31
N GLY A 117 -7.68 9.33 4.53
CA GLY A 117 -7.17 7.96 4.69
C GLY A 117 -6.54 7.42 3.40
N THR A 118 -7.14 7.71 2.25
CA THR A 118 -6.57 7.37 0.94
C THR A 118 -5.21 8.06 0.73
N PHE A 119 -5.09 9.33 1.12
CA PHE A 119 -3.82 10.05 1.04
C PHE A 119 -2.72 9.36 1.87
N VAL A 120 -3.02 8.99 3.11
CA VAL A 120 -2.08 8.25 3.97
C VAL A 120 -1.68 6.89 3.35
N ALA A 121 -2.62 6.17 2.73
CA ALA A 121 -2.31 4.92 2.05
C ALA A 121 -1.30 5.12 0.90
N TYR A 122 -1.45 6.17 0.09
CA TYR A 122 -0.46 6.52 -0.94
C TYR A 122 0.91 6.87 -0.35
N MET A 123 0.96 7.53 0.81
CA MET A 123 2.23 7.78 1.50
C MET A 123 2.93 6.48 1.91
N PHE A 124 2.19 5.51 2.46
CA PHE A 124 2.74 4.20 2.77
C PHE A 124 3.22 3.44 1.53
N TYR A 125 2.50 3.57 0.41
CA TYR A 125 2.87 2.96 -0.86
C TYR A 125 4.15 3.55 -1.46
N ALA A 126 4.31 4.87 -1.42
CA ALA A 126 5.47 5.57 -1.97
C ALA A 126 6.71 5.56 -1.04
N PHE A 127 6.50 5.38 0.26
CA PHE A 127 7.58 5.45 1.26
C PHE A 127 8.79 4.56 0.94
N PRO A 128 8.64 3.28 0.54
CA PRO A 128 9.77 2.40 0.33
C PRO A 128 10.74 2.88 -0.76
N ILE A 129 10.22 3.29 -1.91
CA ILE A 129 11.06 3.78 -3.00
C ILE A 129 11.69 5.13 -2.65
N VAL A 130 10.95 6.02 -1.96
CA VAL A 130 11.47 7.33 -1.53
C VAL A 130 12.60 7.16 -0.51
N ALA A 131 12.45 6.25 0.44
CA ALA A 131 13.49 5.94 1.41
C ALA A 131 14.76 5.42 0.72
N MET A 132 14.63 4.53 -0.27
CA MET A 132 15.77 4.03 -1.05
C MET A 132 16.45 5.15 -1.86
N LEU A 133 15.69 6.08 -2.46
CA LEU A 133 16.24 7.21 -3.21
C LEU A 133 17.03 8.19 -2.34
N ILE A 134 16.54 8.44 -1.12
CA ILE A 134 17.19 9.33 -0.18
C ILE A 134 18.44 8.68 0.42
N ASN A 135 18.40 7.36 0.64
CA ASN A 135 19.48 6.54 1.21
C ASN A 135 20.12 7.15 2.48
N SER A 136 19.31 7.79 3.33
CA SER A 136 19.75 8.45 4.55
C SER A 136 18.84 8.08 5.71
N LYS A 137 19.40 7.33 6.68
CA LYS A 137 18.68 6.81 7.84
C LYS A 137 17.97 7.91 8.64
N ASN A 138 18.61 9.06 8.83
CA ASN A 138 18.06 10.17 9.60
C ASN A 138 16.83 10.78 8.92
N ILE A 139 16.89 10.99 7.60
CA ILE A 139 15.79 11.56 6.83
C ILE A 139 14.65 10.54 6.74
N THR A 140 14.96 9.26 6.49
CA THR A 140 13.96 8.19 6.49
C THR A 140 13.24 8.09 7.83
N LEU A 141 13.94 8.23 8.95
CA LEU A 141 13.33 8.24 10.29
C LEU A 141 12.40 9.44 10.50
N VAL A 142 12.78 10.64 10.04
CA VAL A 142 11.89 11.80 10.10
C VAL A 142 10.63 11.56 9.26
N LEU A 143 10.77 10.98 8.06
CA LEU A 143 9.64 10.62 7.20
C LEU A 143 8.72 9.59 7.87
N THR A 144 9.25 8.55 8.52
CA THR A 144 8.40 7.56 9.22
C THR A 144 7.61 8.19 10.36
N ILE A 145 8.20 9.12 11.11
CA ILE A 145 7.49 9.86 12.16
C ILE A 145 6.36 10.71 11.56
N ILE A 146 6.64 11.47 10.49
CA ILE A 146 5.63 12.30 9.82
C ILE A 146 4.47 11.44 9.31
N ILE A 147 4.76 10.33 8.62
CA ILE A 147 3.75 9.42 8.10
C ILE A 147 2.93 8.81 9.25
N THR A 148 3.58 8.47 10.36
CA THR A 148 2.89 7.93 11.55
C THR A 148 1.94 8.94 12.16
N ILE A 149 2.34 10.20 12.28
CA ILE A 149 1.46 11.28 12.77
C ILE A 149 0.25 11.44 11.83
N CYS A 150 0.47 11.48 10.51
CA CYS A 150 -0.61 11.54 9.52
C CYS A 150 -1.54 10.32 9.60
N ALA A 151 -1.00 9.13 9.85
CA ALA A 151 -1.77 7.91 10.01
C ALA A 151 -2.67 7.97 11.25
N ILE A 152 -2.14 8.44 12.37
CA ILE A 152 -2.90 8.63 13.62
C ILE A 152 -4.00 9.67 13.43
N THR A 153 -3.70 10.83 12.83
CA THR A 153 -4.72 11.86 12.58
C THR A 153 -5.82 11.35 11.65
N SER A 154 -5.47 10.58 10.62
CA SER A 154 -6.43 9.89 9.77
C SER A 154 -7.33 8.94 10.57
N SER A 155 -6.77 8.14 11.47
CA SER A 155 -7.53 7.22 12.33
C SER A 155 -8.52 7.96 13.24
N LEU A 156 -8.07 9.06 13.85
CA LEU A 156 -8.92 9.87 14.74
C LEU A 156 -10.08 10.51 13.99
N LEU A 157 -9.83 11.07 12.79
CA LEU A 157 -10.88 11.64 11.95
C LEU A 157 -11.94 10.60 11.59
N ARG A 158 -11.51 9.37 11.26
CA ARG A 158 -12.41 8.28 10.91
C ARG A 158 -13.30 7.86 12.07
N ILE A 159 -12.74 7.74 13.28
CA ILE A 159 -13.52 7.43 14.49
C ILE A 159 -14.55 8.53 14.78
N LYS A 160 -14.16 9.80 14.68
CA LYS A 160 -15.07 10.93 14.91
C LYS A 160 -16.24 10.95 13.91
N ASN A 161 -15.94 10.76 12.63
CA ASN A 161 -16.93 10.73 11.56
C ASN A 161 -17.91 9.53 11.68
N THR A 162 -17.52 8.47 12.38
CA THR A 162 -18.40 7.32 12.65
C THR A 162 -19.34 7.58 13.84
N ARG A 163 -18.96 8.47 14.77
CA ARG A 163 -19.81 8.88 15.90
C ARG A 163 -20.89 9.88 15.49
N GLU A 164 -20.55 10.87 14.68
CA GLU A 164 -21.50 11.90 14.18
C GLU A 164 -22.64 11.33 13.32
N LEU A 165 -22.54 10.09 12.83
CA LEU A 165 -23.61 9.41 12.08
C LEU A 165 -24.58 8.61 12.97
N ASN A 166 -24.26 8.43 14.25
CA ASN A 166 -25.06 7.68 15.22
C ASN A 166 -25.72 8.57 16.29
N ASP A 167 -25.50 9.89 16.23
CA ASP A 167 -26.18 10.92 17.03
C ASP A 167 -27.23 11.63 16.17
#